data_AF-E4X9Y1-F1
#
_entry.id   AF-E4X9Y1-F1
#
_cell.length_a   1.000
_cell.length_b   1.000
_cell.length_c   1.000
_cell.angle_alpha   90.00
_cell.angle_beta   90.00
_cell.angle_gamma   90.00
#
_symmetry.space_group_name_H-M   'P 1'
#
loop_
_entity.id
_entity.type
_entity.pdbx_description
1 polymer ?
#
loop_
_entity_poly.entity_id
_entity_poly.type
_entity_poly.pdbx_seq_one_letter_code
_entity_poly.pdbx_strand_id
1 'polypeptide(L)'
;MGMITFDGDEVIHIGNYRRKGSKEFMKGLPFGVSADDPDIIEDHFQNKLAAANFCSMTEDYEKAAKYARQAIANEPGLIITNEWMAHAMEFLGDMLEKHGEKDESMYWYLAAQSCKNGGHLPTRFMGLGRSKKRSAYLQQPAEDVIVDIFHSKMTMAKMSYDKGDYKNAARISLDAVKKQYGTDISDGCFTITDGMALHYQSLEKLGKHVEAKKWFDAGYAVKNGKKNVPLPSDEVDNDANENDCDQPLEPEVMDEFQTQLISARANFGRGDYENAFKIAAEAVENRQRLDIFDDSMSSGMELLAHCLDKLGKHNQAKKWFRAAIEIKEDKNIASHVQQAPPQNKKQKNGKKNRKQNTKRFKI
;
A
#
# COMPACT_ATOMS: atom_id res chain seq x y z
N MET A 1 -20.50 31.72 -51.67
CA MET A 1 -21.83 31.30 -52.12
C MET A 1 -21.92 29.80 -51.91
N GLY A 2 -22.76 29.39 -50.96
CA GLY A 2 -22.96 28.01 -50.53
C GLY A 2 -24.08 28.07 -49.51
N MET A 3 -25.30 27.79 -49.97
CA MET A 3 -26.54 27.80 -49.18
C MET A 3 -26.65 26.49 -48.41
N ILE A 4 -26.88 26.57 -47.10
CA ILE A 4 -27.56 25.54 -46.33
C ILE A 4 -28.61 26.26 -45.49
N THR A 5 -29.87 25.92 -45.73
CA THR A 5 -31.04 26.33 -44.95
C THR A 5 -31.37 25.24 -43.94
N PHE A 6 -31.62 25.62 -42.68
CA PHE A 6 -32.39 24.81 -41.73
C PHE A 6 -33.34 25.75 -40.96
N ASP A 7 -34.62 25.35 -40.96
CA ASP A 7 -35.71 25.87 -40.15
C ASP A 7 -35.49 25.53 -38.66
N GLY A 8 -35.91 26.44 -37.77
CA GLY A 8 -36.31 26.09 -36.40
C GLY A 8 -35.35 26.52 -35.29
N ASP A 9 -35.56 27.75 -34.82
CA ASP A 9 -35.37 28.29 -33.46
C ASP A 9 -34.48 27.52 -32.46
N GLU A 10 -33.19 27.89 -32.40
CA GLU A 10 -32.51 28.24 -31.14
C GLU A 10 -31.24 29.05 -31.46
N VAL A 11 -31.21 30.32 -31.02
CA VAL A 11 -30.06 31.22 -31.19
C VAL A 11 -29.13 31.06 -30.00
N ILE A 12 -28.01 30.35 -30.18
CA ILE A 12 -26.84 30.47 -29.30
C ILE A 12 -25.83 31.38 -30.00
N HIS A 13 -25.63 32.58 -29.44
CA HIS A 13 -24.58 33.50 -29.89
C HIS A 13 -23.19 32.94 -29.55
N ILE A 14 -22.52 32.35 -30.54
CA ILE A 14 -21.07 32.17 -30.51
C ILE A 14 -20.45 33.37 -31.22
N GLY A 15 -19.80 34.24 -30.45
CA GLY A 15 -19.07 35.39 -30.97
C GLY A 15 -17.96 34.96 -31.94
N ASN A 16 -18.06 35.43 -33.18
CA ASN A 16 -17.02 35.27 -34.20
C ASN A 16 -15.75 36.05 -33.82
N TYR A 17 -14.72 35.37 -33.29
CA TYR A 17 -13.36 35.91 -33.35
C TYR A 17 -12.66 35.46 -34.64
N ARG A 18 -12.65 36.40 -35.58
CA ARG A 18 -11.93 36.35 -36.85
C ARG A 18 -10.42 36.25 -36.60
N ARG A 19 -9.78 35.24 -37.19
CA ARG A 19 -8.32 35.13 -37.33
C ARG A 19 -7.71 36.45 -37.83
N LYS A 20 -6.87 37.09 -37.02
CA LYS A 20 -5.76 37.94 -37.47
C LYS A 20 -4.44 37.24 -37.14
N GLY A 21 -3.52 37.30 -38.09
CA GLY A 21 -2.31 36.50 -38.16
C GLY A 21 -1.39 36.60 -36.94
N SER A 22 -0.83 35.45 -36.56
CA SER A 22 0.05 35.18 -35.43
C SER A 22 1.47 35.79 -35.50
N LYS A 23 1.67 36.88 -36.26
CA LYS A 23 2.97 37.56 -36.38
C LYS A 23 3.00 39.01 -35.89
N GLU A 24 1.86 39.65 -35.67
CA GLU A 24 1.81 41.03 -35.13
C GLU A 24 1.52 41.12 -33.63
N PHE A 25 1.07 40.02 -32.99
CA PHE A 25 0.78 40.00 -31.55
C PHE A 25 2.04 40.09 -30.66
N MET A 26 3.24 39.87 -31.23
CA MET A 26 4.51 39.90 -30.50
C MET A 26 5.23 41.27 -30.53
N LYS A 27 4.58 42.36 -30.96
CA LYS A 27 5.22 43.69 -31.09
C LYS A 27 4.58 44.85 -30.33
N GLY A 28 3.67 44.60 -29.40
CA GLY A 28 3.11 45.70 -28.61
C GLY A 28 2.43 45.23 -27.34
N LEU A 29 3.22 44.91 -26.32
CA LEU A 29 2.73 45.00 -24.94
C LEU A 29 3.16 46.37 -24.39
N PRO A 30 2.24 47.22 -23.92
CA PRO A 30 2.60 48.46 -23.28
C PRO A 30 3.33 48.14 -21.97
N PHE A 31 4.52 48.73 -21.81
CA PHE A 31 5.27 48.70 -20.56
C PHE A 31 4.38 49.27 -19.44
N GLY A 32 3.96 48.42 -18.50
CA GLY A 32 3.20 48.86 -17.33
C GLY A 32 2.20 47.88 -16.72
N VAL A 33 2.06 46.65 -17.23
CA VAL A 33 1.17 45.65 -16.62
C VAL A 33 1.92 44.85 -15.57
N SER A 34 1.36 44.79 -14.35
CA SER A 34 1.95 44.05 -13.23
C SER A 34 2.03 42.57 -13.57
N ALA A 35 3.15 41.91 -13.26
CA ALA A 35 3.31 40.46 -13.41
C ALA A 35 2.45 39.65 -12.43
N ASP A 36 1.68 40.34 -11.58
CA ASP A 36 0.85 39.75 -10.51
C ASP A 36 -0.66 39.77 -10.85
N ASP A 37 -1.04 40.06 -12.11
CA ASP A 37 -2.46 40.02 -12.54
C ASP A 37 -2.93 38.56 -12.75
N PRO A 38 -3.90 38.05 -11.95
CA PRO A 38 -4.34 36.65 -12.01
C PRO A 38 -4.86 36.21 -13.39
N ASP A 39 -5.49 37.13 -14.13
CA ASP A 39 -6.11 36.81 -15.42
C ASP A 39 -5.05 36.56 -16.52
N ILE A 40 -3.93 37.28 -16.45
CA ILE A 40 -2.80 37.13 -17.40
C ILE A 40 -2.03 35.83 -17.13
N ILE A 41 -1.93 35.47 -15.85
CA ILE A 41 -1.29 34.24 -15.37
C ILE A 41 -2.09 33.01 -15.85
N GLU A 42 -3.41 33.02 -15.65
CA GLU A 42 -4.31 31.93 -16.10
C GLU A 42 -4.25 31.73 -17.63
N ASP A 43 -4.24 32.81 -18.41
CA ASP A 43 -4.10 32.75 -19.87
C ASP A 43 -2.77 32.10 -20.29
N HIS A 44 -1.66 32.40 -19.61
CA HIS A 44 -0.37 31.83 -19.93
C HIS A 44 -0.30 30.32 -19.64
N PHE A 45 -0.89 29.89 -18.52
CA PHE A 45 -0.99 28.47 -18.17
C PHE A 45 -1.83 27.69 -19.17
N GLN A 46 -3.06 28.15 -19.44
CA GLN A 46 -4.00 27.49 -20.34
C GLN A 46 -3.43 27.37 -21.76
N ASN A 47 -2.76 28.42 -22.26
CA ASN A 47 -2.11 28.39 -23.57
C ASN A 47 -1.00 27.33 -23.67
N LYS A 48 -0.20 27.14 -22.60
CA LYS A 48 0.84 26.12 -22.55
C LYS A 48 0.27 24.71 -22.45
N LEU A 49 -0.78 24.51 -21.66
CA LEU A 49 -1.45 23.22 -21.56
C LEU A 49 -2.18 22.86 -22.86
N ALA A 50 -2.78 23.83 -23.55
CA ALA A 50 -3.36 23.64 -24.89
C ALA A 50 -2.30 23.23 -25.92
N ALA A 51 -1.12 23.84 -25.89
CA ALA A 51 0.00 23.42 -26.74
C ALA A 51 0.48 22.00 -26.41
N ALA A 52 0.48 21.63 -25.13
CA ALA A 52 0.82 20.27 -24.68
C ALA A 52 -0.21 19.24 -25.19
N ASN A 53 -1.51 19.54 -25.08
CA ASN A 53 -2.59 18.72 -25.62
C ASN A 53 -2.50 18.55 -27.13
N PHE A 54 -2.20 19.62 -27.86
CA PHE A 54 -2.01 19.52 -29.31
C PHE A 54 -0.87 18.56 -29.67
N CYS A 55 0.26 18.65 -28.96
CA CYS A 55 1.40 17.75 -29.19
C CYS A 55 1.08 16.29 -28.82
N SER A 56 0.27 16.05 -27.78
CA SER A 56 -0.13 14.70 -27.40
C SER A 56 -1.04 14.04 -28.44
N MET A 57 -1.93 14.81 -29.08
CA MET A 57 -2.76 14.35 -30.19
C MET A 57 -1.94 13.96 -31.42
N THR A 58 -0.77 14.58 -31.62
CA THR A 58 0.18 14.24 -32.69
C THR A 58 1.21 13.19 -32.28
N GLU A 59 1.05 12.56 -31.11
CA GLU A 59 1.97 11.56 -30.53
C GLU A 59 3.41 12.06 -30.29
N ASP A 60 3.63 13.37 -30.28
CA ASP A 60 4.90 13.99 -29.91
C ASP A 60 4.96 14.18 -28.38
N TYR A 61 5.11 13.04 -27.67
CA TYR A 61 5.03 12.99 -26.20
C TYR A 61 6.18 13.74 -25.52
N GLU A 62 7.38 13.79 -26.11
CA GLU A 62 8.50 14.57 -25.58
C GLU A 62 8.14 16.07 -25.52
N LYS A 63 7.60 16.58 -26.62
CA LYS A 63 7.21 17.98 -26.74
C LYS A 63 5.97 18.31 -25.91
N ALA A 64 5.02 17.38 -25.83
CA ALA A 64 3.86 17.49 -24.93
C ALA A 64 4.31 17.61 -23.46
N ALA A 65 5.20 16.71 -23.00
CA ALA A 65 5.76 16.75 -21.65
C ALA A 65 6.54 18.04 -21.40
N LYS A 66 7.30 18.53 -22.39
CA LYS A 66 8.01 19.82 -22.29
C LYS A 66 7.06 21.00 -22.09
N TYR A 67 5.97 21.07 -22.82
CA TYR A 67 4.99 22.16 -22.65
C TYR A 67 4.23 22.06 -21.33
N ALA A 68 3.85 20.87 -20.90
CA ALA A 68 3.21 20.66 -19.60
C ALA A 68 4.14 21.04 -18.43
N ARG A 69 5.44 20.69 -18.49
CA ARG A 69 6.45 21.16 -17.52
C ARG A 69 6.52 22.70 -17.47
N GLN A 70 6.47 23.35 -18.63
CA GLN A 70 6.49 24.82 -18.70
C GLN A 70 5.22 25.44 -18.11
N ALA A 71 4.05 24.83 -18.36
CA ALA A 71 2.80 25.28 -17.77
C ALA A 71 2.90 25.24 -16.23
N ILE A 72 3.30 24.11 -15.67
CA ILE A 72 3.41 23.91 -14.22
C ILE A 72 4.48 24.83 -13.60
N ALA A 73 5.65 24.97 -14.23
CA ALA A 73 6.76 25.74 -13.67
C ALA A 73 6.53 27.27 -13.67
N ASN A 74 5.67 27.77 -14.55
CA ASN A 74 5.37 29.20 -14.65
C ASN A 74 4.35 29.67 -13.59
N GLU A 75 3.79 28.75 -12.80
CA GLU A 75 2.75 29.02 -11.80
C GLU A 75 3.21 28.77 -10.35
N PRO A 76 4.35 29.31 -9.87
CA PRO A 76 4.83 29.03 -8.52
C PRO A 76 4.03 29.74 -7.41
N GLY A 77 3.22 30.75 -7.77
CA GLY A 77 2.54 31.65 -6.82
C GLY A 77 1.07 31.32 -6.54
N LEU A 78 0.42 30.49 -7.36
CA LEU A 78 -0.96 30.10 -7.10
C LEU A 78 -1.01 29.02 -6.02
N ILE A 79 -1.64 29.36 -4.90
CA ILE A 79 -1.79 28.50 -3.72
C ILE A 79 -2.56 27.22 -4.10
N ILE A 80 -1.78 26.21 -4.48
CA ILE A 80 -1.79 24.77 -4.21
C ILE A 80 -3.05 24.05 -3.66
N THR A 81 -4.26 24.47 -4.03
CA THR A 81 -5.48 23.66 -3.85
C THR A 81 -6.30 23.52 -5.12
N ASN A 82 -5.74 23.94 -6.26
CA ASN A 82 -6.46 24.02 -7.50
C ASN A 82 -6.44 22.69 -8.25
N GLU A 83 -7.63 22.09 -8.43
CA GLU A 83 -7.86 20.84 -9.17
C GLU A 83 -7.18 20.85 -10.56
N TRP A 84 -7.11 22.02 -11.22
CA TRP A 84 -6.47 22.17 -12.52
C TRP A 84 -4.95 21.92 -12.50
N MET A 85 -4.27 22.27 -11.41
CA MET A 85 -2.84 21.99 -11.27
C MET A 85 -2.60 20.49 -11.12
N ALA A 86 -3.44 19.81 -10.33
CA ALA A 86 -3.38 18.35 -10.23
C ALA A 86 -3.63 17.69 -11.58
N HIS A 87 -4.62 18.14 -12.36
CA HIS A 87 -4.87 17.61 -13.69
C HIS A 87 -3.71 17.84 -14.67
N ALA A 88 -3.04 18.99 -14.61
CA ALA A 88 -1.86 19.22 -15.44
C ALA A 88 -0.66 18.33 -15.05
N MET A 89 -0.52 18.01 -13.76
CA MET A 89 0.47 17.07 -13.27
C MET A 89 0.16 15.62 -13.68
N GLU A 90 -1.10 15.20 -13.61
CA GLU A 90 -1.53 13.89 -14.15
C GLU A 90 -1.26 13.81 -15.65
N PHE A 91 -1.64 14.84 -16.40
CA PHE A 91 -1.38 14.92 -17.83
C PHE A 91 0.13 14.82 -18.14
N LEU A 92 0.97 15.52 -17.37
CA LEU A 92 2.41 15.40 -17.51
C LEU A 92 2.91 13.98 -17.16
N GLY A 93 2.35 13.35 -16.12
CA GLY A 93 2.57 11.95 -15.79
C GLY A 93 2.31 11.02 -16.97
N ASP A 94 1.15 11.16 -17.62
CA ASP A 94 0.76 10.37 -18.79
C ASP A 94 1.73 10.54 -19.96
N MET A 95 2.13 11.80 -20.24
CA MET A 95 3.04 12.08 -21.36
C MET A 95 4.44 11.50 -21.12
N LEU A 96 4.93 11.57 -19.89
CA LEU A 96 6.22 11.00 -19.51
C LEU A 96 6.20 9.47 -19.57
N GLU A 97 5.11 8.83 -19.15
CA GLU A 97 4.96 7.38 -19.26
C GLU A 97 4.99 6.93 -20.73
N LYS A 98 4.21 7.60 -21.58
CA LYS A 98 4.19 7.33 -23.04
C LYS A 98 5.53 7.59 -23.72
N HIS A 99 6.31 8.54 -23.22
CA HIS A 99 7.67 8.81 -23.70
C HIS A 99 8.73 7.82 -23.15
N GLY A 100 8.38 7.00 -22.15
CA GLY A 100 9.29 6.03 -21.53
C GLY A 100 10.04 6.54 -20.29
N GLU A 101 9.77 7.76 -19.82
CA GLU A 101 10.32 8.36 -18.60
C GLU A 101 9.48 7.93 -17.36
N LYS A 102 9.41 6.62 -17.09
CA LYS A 102 8.52 6.04 -16.05
C LYS A 102 8.76 6.58 -14.64
N ASP A 103 10.02 6.80 -14.26
CA ASP A 103 10.36 7.28 -12.92
C ASP A 103 9.89 8.73 -12.71
N GLU A 104 10.02 9.59 -13.73
CA GLU A 104 9.54 10.97 -13.65
C GLU A 104 8.02 11.06 -13.77
N SER A 105 7.40 10.22 -14.61
CA SER A 105 5.94 10.09 -14.71
C SER A 105 5.31 9.83 -13.34
N MET A 106 5.84 8.85 -12.61
CA MET A 106 5.37 8.47 -11.29
C MET A 106 5.46 9.63 -10.29
N TYR A 107 6.56 10.39 -10.32
CA TYR A 107 6.72 11.58 -9.48
C TYR A 107 5.57 12.59 -9.71
N TRP A 108 5.19 12.84 -10.97
CA TRP A 108 4.14 13.80 -11.27
C TRP A 108 2.74 13.31 -10.89
N TYR A 109 2.46 12.00 -10.97
CA TYR A 109 1.21 11.46 -10.41
C TYR A 109 1.11 11.65 -8.89
N LEU A 110 2.22 11.45 -8.18
CA LEU A 110 2.26 11.66 -6.73
C LEU A 110 2.10 13.13 -6.36
N ALA A 111 2.74 14.03 -7.11
CA ALA A 111 2.56 15.47 -6.95
C ALA A 111 1.08 15.86 -7.18
N ALA A 112 0.45 15.32 -8.22
CA ALA A 112 -0.98 15.54 -8.48
C ALA A 112 -1.87 15.06 -7.33
N GLN A 113 -1.61 13.86 -6.80
CA GLN A 113 -2.37 13.32 -5.67
C GLN A 113 -2.21 14.16 -4.41
N SER A 114 -0.99 14.66 -4.15
CA SER A 114 -0.74 15.59 -3.04
C SER A 114 -1.57 16.86 -3.19
N CYS A 115 -1.59 17.45 -4.39
CA CYS A 115 -2.44 18.62 -4.67
C CYS A 115 -3.93 18.34 -4.46
N LYS A 116 -4.44 17.19 -4.90
CA LYS A 116 -5.86 16.79 -4.69
C LYS A 116 -6.21 16.63 -3.22
N ASN A 117 -5.24 16.23 -2.40
CA ASN A 117 -5.41 16.06 -0.96
C ASN A 117 -5.19 17.37 -0.18
N GLY A 118 -5.04 18.51 -0.85
CA GLY A 118 -4.75 19.81 -0.23
C GLY A 118 -3.32 19.95 0.30
N GLY A 119 -2.42 19.05 -0.09
CA GLY A 119 -1.00 19.11 0.25
C GLY A 119 -0.28 20.15 -0.58
N HIS A 120 0.61 20.92 0.05
CA HIS A 120 1.46 21.89 -0.65
C HIS A 120 2.53 21.16 -1.49
N LEU A 121 2.68 21.59 -2.74
CA LEU A 121 3.83 21.24 -3.57
C LEU A 121 5.09 21.78 -2.91
N PRO A 122 6.18 21.00 -2.89
CA PRO A 122 7.46 21.52 -2.45
C PRO A 122 7.94 22.55 -3.49
N THR A 123 7.67 23.83 -3.20
CA THR A 123 7.92 25.02 -4.02
C THR A 123 9.36 25.16 -4.53
N ARG A 124 10.32 24.48 -3.90
CA ARG A 124 11.74 24.48 -4.30
C ARG A 124 12.09 23.57 -5.49
N PHE A 125 11.21 22.66 -5.92
CA PHE A 125 11.53 21.72 -7.01
C PHE A 125 11.25 22.24 -8.42
N MET A 126 10.38 23.26 -8.56
CA MET A 126 9.99 23.81 -9.87
C MET A 126 11.10 24.60 -10.58
N GLY A 127 12.16 25.00 -9.86
CA GLY A 127 13.31 25.74 -10.42
C GLY A 127 14.47 24.91 -10.98
N LEU A 128 14.45 23.58 -10.86
CA LEU A 128 15.59 22.72 -11.23
C LEU A 128 15.37 21.99 -12.56
N GLY A 129 15.48 22.74 -13.67
CA GLY A 129 15.59 22.17 -15.01
C GLY A 129 16.88 21.36 -15.18
N ARG A 130 16.78 20.23 -15.93
CA ARG A 130 17.83 19.26 -16.38
C ARG A 130 19.28 19.61 -16.00
N SER A 131 19.62 19.52 -14.72
CA SER A 131 20.96 19.80 -14.21
C SER A 131 21.42 18.68 -13.29
N LYS A 132 22.71 18.33 -13.36
CA LYS A 132 23.42 17.45 -12.41
C LYS A 132 23.24 17.88 -10.94
N LYS A 133 22.72 19.09 -10.68
CA LYS A 133 22.32 19.58 -9.34
C LYS A 133 21.05 18.90 -8.79
N ARG A 134 20.19 18.28 -9.62
CA ARG A 134 18.97 17.58 -9.14
C ARG A 134 19.31 16.31 -8.34
N SER A 135 20.33 15.55 -8.79
CA SER A 135 20.84 14.40 -8.02
C SER A 135 21.60 14.82 -6.77
N ALA A 136 22.24 16.01 -6.76
CA ALA A 136 22.92 16.57 -5.59
C ALA A 136 21.94 17.21 -4.58
N TYR A 137 20.77 17.67 -5.01
CA TYR A 137 19.72 18.19 -4.11
C TYR A 137 18.91 17.07 -3.46
N LEU A 138 18.68 15.96 -4.16
CA LEU A 138 18.24 14.69 -3.54
C LEU A 138 19.23 14.15 -2.47
N GLN A 139 20.40 14.79 -2.30
CA GLN A 139 21.40 14.48 -1.28
C GLN A 139 21.48 15.52 -0.14
N GLN A 140 20.66 16.59 -0.14
CA GLN A 140 20.64 17.56 0.97
C GLN A 140 19.43 17.30 1.90
N PRO A 141 19.66 17.18 3.23
CA PRO A 141 18.60 16.84 4.17
C PRO A 141 17.90 18.12 4.64
N ALA A 142 16.81 18.50 3.98
CA ALA A 142 15.75 19.22 4.67
C ALA A 142 14.73 18.17 5.14
N GLU A 143 14.37 18.16 6.42
CA GLU A 143 13.52 17.13 7.03
C GLU A 143 12.20 16.93 6.26
N ASP A 144 11.57 18.01 5.80
CA ASP A 144 10.34 17.97 4.99
C ASP A 144 10.52 17.21 3.66
N VAL A 145 11.68 17.34 3.02
CA VAL A 145 11.99 16.68 1.75
C VAL A 145 12.17 15.16 1.96
N ILE A 146 12.67 14.75 3.12
CA ILE A 146 12.86 13.32 3.44
C ILE A 146 11.50 12.64 3.60
N VAL A 147 10.56 13.29 4.31
CA VAL A 147 9.20 12.78 4.51
C VAL A 147 8.44 12.64 3.18
N ASP A 148 8.54 13.61 2.28
CA ASP A 148 7.89 13.55 0.96
C ASP A 148 8.47 12.43 0.08
N ILE A 149 9.80 12.26 0.10
CA ILE A 149 10.48 11.17 -0.62
C ILE A 149 10.05 9.81 -0.06
N PHE A 150 9.90 9.70 1.26
CA PHE A 150 9.44 8.46 1.90
C PHE A 150 8.03 8.09 1.43
N HIS A 151 7.05 8.99 1.56
CA HIS A 151 5.67 8.74 1.15
C HIS A 151 5.57 8.40 -0.34
N SER A 152 6.30 9.14 -1.18
CA SER A 152 6.36 8.87 -2.62
C SER A 152 6.82 7.45 -2.93
N LYS A 153 7.90 7.01 -2.28
CA LYS A 153 8.40 5.64 -2.43
C LYS A 153 7.46 4.59 -1.87
N MET A 154 6.80 4.86 -0.75
CA MET A 154 5.82 3.95 -0.18
C MET A 154 4.63 3.74 -1.11
N THR A 155 4.16 4.80 -1.76
CA THR A 155 3.11 4.67 -2.79
C THR A 155 3.60 3.86 -3.98
N MET A 156 4.83 4.09 -4.47
CA MET A 156 5.42 3.28 -5.56
C MET A 156 5.58 1.81 -5.19
N ALA A 157 6.02 1.52 -3.97
CA ALA A 157 6.15 0.17 -3.46
C ALA A 157 4.77 -0.52 -3.40
N LYS A 158 3.74 0.18 -2.92
CA LYS A 158 2.38 -0.34 -2.83
C LYS A 158 1.78 -0.62 -4.21
N MET A 159 1.92 0.30 -5.16
CA MET A 159 1.49 0.07 -6.54
C MET A 159 2.20 -1.12 -7.18
N SER A 160 3.49 -1.31 -6.91
CA SER A 160 4.23 -2.49 -7.39
C SER A 160 3.71 -3.78 -6.76
N TYR A 161 3.39 -3.74 -5.46
CA TYR A 161 2.82 -4.87 -4.73
C TYR A 161 1.45 -5.26 -5.30
N ASP A 162 0.57 -4.28 -5.54
CA ASP A 162 -0.78 -4.49 -6.08
C ASP A 162 -0.74 -5.06 -7.51
N LYS A 163 0.29 -4.73 -8.30
CA LYS A 163 0.54 -5.31 -9.64
C LYS A 163 1.14 -6.73 -9.59
N GLY A 164 1.47 -7.24 -8.41
CA GLY A 164 2.14 -8.53 -8.24
C GLY A 164 3.66 -8.49 -8.47
N ASP A 165 4.27 -7.32 -8.67
CA ASP A 165 5.73 -7.15 -8.75
C ASP A 165 6.33 -7.04 -7.35
N TYR A 166 6.27 -8.15 -6.60
CA TYR A 166 6.70 -8.21 -5.21
C TYR A 166 8.20 -7.96 -5.05
N LYS A 167 9.01 -8.27 -6.07
CA LYS A 167 10.45 -8.02 -6.07
C LYS A 167 10.74 -6.52 -6.08
N ASN A 168 10.06 -5.77 -6.94
CA ASN A 168 10.23 -4.31 -6.98
C ASN A 168 9.60 -3.63 -5.75
N ALA A 169 8.45 -4.12 -5.28
CA ALA A 169 7.82 -3.65 -4.04
C ALA A 169 8.75 -3.79 -2.83
N ALA A 170 9.37 -4.96 -2.65
CA ALA A 170 10.35 -5.21 -1.59
C ALA A 170 11.55 -4.25 -1.71
N ARG A 171 12.11 -4.09 -2.92
CA ARG A 171 13.25 -3.20 -3.16
C ARG A 171 12.94 -1.73 -2.82
N ILE A 172 11.80 -1.22 -3.28
CA ILE A 172 11.43 0.19 -3.09
C ILE A 172 11.09 0.47 -1.62
N SER A 173 10.33 -0.42 -0.97
CA SER A 173 10.01 -0.29 0.46
C SER A 173 11.27 -0.33 1.34
N LEU A 174 12.23 -1.21 1.04
CA LEU A 174 13.52 -1.26 1.75
C LEU A 174 14.30 0.05 1.60
N ASP A 175 14.39 0.58 0.39
CA ASP A 175 15.08 1.84 0.11
C ASP A 175 14.33 3.06 0.67
N ALA A 176 13.02 2.96 0.91
CA ALA A 176 12.26 3.97 1.66
C ALA A 176 12.62 3.90 3.14
N VAL A 177 12.53 2.70 3.74
CA VAL A 177 12.84 2.48 5.16
C VAL A 177 14.27 2.87 5.46
N LYS A 178 15.28 2.39 4.72
CA LYS A 178 16.70 2.71 4.98
C LYS A 178 17.02 4.21 4.92
N LYS A 179 16.32 4.99 4.08
CA LYS A 179 16.56 6.45 4.00
C LYS A 179 15.91 7.22 5.14
N GLN A 180 14.80 6.72 5.67
CA GLN A 180 14.14 7.27 6.85
C GLN A 180 14.81 6.78 8.15
N TYR A 181 15.38 5.58 8.12
CA TYR A 181 16.02 4.95 9.27
C TYR A 181 17.31 5.69 9.61
N GLY A 182 17.39 6.24 10.82
CA GLY A 182 18.54 7.02 11.29
C GLY A 182 18.37 8.54 11.17
N THR A 183 17.26 9.03 10.60
CA THR A 183 16.84 10.41 10.86
C THR A 183 16.15 10.47 12.23
N ASP A 184 16.52 11.44 13.06
CA ASP A 184 16.12 11.61 14.47
C ASP A 184 14.65 12.10 14.58
N ILE A 185 13.74 11.43 13.87
CA ILE A 185 12.34 11.85 13.76
C ILE A 185 11.59 11.17 14.91
N SER A 186 11.62 11.82 16.07
CA SER A 186 10.96 11.38 17.29
C SER A 186 9.44 11.15 17.14
N ASP A 187 8.82 11.69 16.09
CA ASP A 187 7.37 11.56 15.80
C ASP A 187 7.05 10.71 14.55
N GLY A 188 8.05 10.15 13.87
CA GLY A 188 7.91 9.45 12.57
C GLY A 188 7.64 7.95 12.66
N CYS A 189 7.30 7.43 13.84
CA CYS A 189 7.23 5.98 14.08
C CYS A 189 6.20 5.28 13.17
N PHE A 190 5.04 5.90 12.93
CA PHE A 190 3.96 5.30 12.14
C PHE A 190 4.37 5.05 10.67
N THR A 191 5.04 6.01 10.03
CA THR A 191 5.38 5.91 8.61
C THR A 191 6.45 4.85 8.36
N ILE A 192 7.46 4.75 9.24
CA ILE A 192 8.49 3.70 9.15
C ILE A 192 7.88 2.31 9.34
N THR A 193 6.95 2.14 10.29
CA THR A 193 6.31 0.85 10.52
C THR A 193 5.48 0.38 9.32
N ASP A 194 4.82 1.29 8.59
CA ASP A 194 4.13 0.98 7.35
C ASP A 194 5.11 0.53 6.24
N GLY A 195 6.27 1.18 6.19
CA GLY A 195 7.40 0.77 5.33
C GLY A 195 7.87 -0.64 5.59
N MET A 196 8.12 -0.96 6.86
CA MET A 196 8.54 -2.29 7.30
C MET A 196 7.46 -3.35 7.03
N ALA A 197 6.19 -3.03 7.28
CA ALA A 197 5.07 -3.93 7.04
C ALA A 197 4.90 -4.26 5.55
N LEU A 198 4.99 -3.27 4.66
CA LEU A 198 4.92 -3.50 3.21
C LEU A 198 6.11 -4.32 2.71
N HIS A 199 7.31 -4.06 3.23
CA HIS A 199 8.50 -4.85 2.92
C HIS A 199 8.32 -6.32 3.35
N TYR A 200 7.88 -6.55 4.58
CA TYR A 200 7.51 -7.85 5.12
C TYR A 200 6.52 -8.61 4.22
N GLN A 201 5.40 -7.97 3.85
CA GLN A 201 4.38 -8.59 2.99
C GLN A 201 4.96 -8.97 1.62
N SER A 202 5.80 -8.10 1.05
CA SER A 202 6.46 -8.37 -0.22
C SER A 202 7.40 -9.58 -0.14
N LEU A 203 8.15 -9.72 0.96
CA LEU A 203 9.02 -10.88 1.21
C LEU A 203 8.23 -12.18 1.41
N GLU A 204 7.09 -12.14 2.09
CA GLU A 204 6.22 -13.31 2.23
C GLU A 204 5.71 -13.82 0.88
N LYS A 205 5.30 -12.91 0.00
CA LYS A 205 4.84 -13.28 -1.36
C LYS A 205 5.97 -13.86 -2.22
N LEU A 206 7.22 -13.52 -1.93
CA LEU A 206 8.41 -14.10 -2.56
C LEU A 206 8.86 -15.42 -1.93
N GLY A 207 8.19 -15.90 -0.87
CA GLY A 207 8.57 -17.12 -0.13
C GLY A 207 9.78 -16.95 0.80
N LYS A 208 10.21 -15.70 1.04
CA LYS A 208 11.37 -15.37 1.89
C LYS A 208 10.98 -15.27 3.37
N HIS A 209 10.36 -16.32 3.92
CA HIS A 209 9.71 -16.28 5.24
C HIS A 209 10.67 -15.97 6.41
N VAL A 210 11.93 -16.41 6.34
CA VAL A 210 12.93 -16.14 7.40
C VAL A 210 13.27 -14.65 7.44
N GLU A 211 13.56 -14.04 6.28
CA GLU A 211 13.81 -12.60 6.17
C GLU A 211 12.56 -11.81 6.55
N ALA A 212 11.38 -12.22 6.07
CA ALA A 212 10.10 -11.59 6.39
C ALA A 212 9.90 -11.52 7.91
N LYS A 213 10.14 -12.62 8.63
CA LYS A 213 10.01 -12.65 10.09
C LYS A 213 10.94 -11.63 10.77
N LYS A 214 12.20 -11.53 10.34
CA LYS A 214 13.14 -10.54 10.91
C LYS A 214 12.60 -9.11 10.76
N TRP A 215 12.02 -8.79 9.60
CA TRP A 215 11.40 -7.48 9.34
C TRP A 215 10.12 -7.24 10.14
N PHE A 216 9.30 -8.29 10.34
CA PHE A 216 8.12 -8.23 11.21
C PHE A 216 8.51 -7.94 12.66
N ASP A 217 9.47 -8.69 13.20
CA ASP A 217 9.94 -8.53 14.58
C ASP A 217 10.55 -7.13 14.78
N ALA A 218 11.30 -6.62 13.79
CA ALA A 218 11.85 -5.27 13.81
C ALA A 218 10.76 -4.18 13.79
N GLY A 219 9.77 -4.29 12.89
CA GLY A 219 8.64 -3.36 12.81
C GLY A 219 7.79 -3.37 14.08
N TYR A 220 7.58 -4.55 14.67
CA TYR A 220 6.86 -4.70 15.93
C TYR A 220 7.61 -4.05 17.10
N ALA A 221 8.94 -4.23 17.17
CA ALA A 221 9.79 -3.58 18.17
C ALA A 221 9.71 -2.05 18.06
N VAL A 222 9.82 -1.49 16.85
CA VAL A 222 9.71 -0.04 16.59
C VAL A 222 8.33 0.48 17.02
N LYS A 223 7.25 -0.22 16.64
CA LYS A 223 5.87 0.13 17.00
C LYS A 223 5.67 0.22 18.52
N ASN A 224 6.33 -0.64 19.28
CA ASN A 224 6.27 -0.65 20.76
C ASN A 224 7.28 0.31 21.41
N GLY A 225 7.76 1.32 20.68
CA GLY A 225 8.59 2.39 21.23
C GLY A 225 10.05 2.03 21.45
N LYS A 226 10.53 0.86 20.99
CA LYS A 226 11.96 0.57 21.04
C LYS A 226 12.71 1.47 20.08
N LYS A 227 13.56 2.33 20.64
CA LYS A 227 14.51 3.14 19.88
C LYS A 227 15.69 2.26 19.45
N ASN A 228 16.29 2.57 18.30
CA ASN A 228 17.51 1.92 17.80
C ASN A 228 17.42 0.41 17.52
N VAL A 229 16.26 -0.09 17.07
CA VAL A 229 16.16 -1.47 16.59
C VAL A 229 17.13 -1.64 15.40
N PRO A 230 18.03 -2.63 15.37
CA PRO A 230 18.87 -2.84 14.21
C PRO A 230 18.00 -3.28 13.02
N LEU A 231 18.19 -2.66 11.85
CA LEU A 231 17.56 -3.14 10.63
C LEU A 231 18.12 -4.53 10.30
N PRO A 232 17.28 -5.50 9.89
CA PRO A 232 17.77 -6.76 9.35
C PRO A 232 18.74 -6.48 8.20
N SER A 233 19.99 -6.93 8.31
CA SER A 233 21.00 -6.76 7.25
C SER A 233 20.64 -7.64 6.04
N ASP A 234 21.00 -7.17 4.85
CA ASP A 234 20.92 -7.95 3.60
C ASP A 234 22.02 -9.02 3.52
N GLU A 235 22.92 -9.07 4.50
CA GLU A 235 23.97 -10.06 4.58
C GLU A 235 23.35 -11.40 5.00
N VAL A 236 23.35 -12.31 4.03
CA VAL A 236 23.08 -13.73 4.23
C VAL A 236 24.22 -14.28 5.07
N ASP A 237 24.12 -14.12 6.39
CA ASP A 237 24.92 -14.91 7.33
C ASP A 237 24.47 -16.36 7.17
N ASN A 238 25.28 -17.14 6.45
CA ASN A 238 25.09 -18.57 6.25
C ASN A 238 25.40 -19.40 7.51
N ASP A 239 25.81 -18.77 8.61
CA ASP A 239 26.14 -19.46 9.86
C ASP A 239 25.65 -18.64 11.06
N ALA A 240 24.40 -18.82 11.47
CA ALA A 240 23.91 -18.33 12.76
C ALA A 240 23.24 -19.47 13.53
N ASN A 241 24.05 -20.02 14.44
CA ASN A 241 23.74 -20.93 15.51
C ASN A 241 22.52 -20.45 16.33
N GLU A 242 21.46 -21.26 16.39
CA GLU A 242 20.31 -21.04 17.26
C GLU A 242 20.72 -21.29 18.71
N ASN A 243 21.16 -20.25 19.44
CA ASN A 243 21.08 -20.13 20.89
C ASN A 243 21.70 -18.80 21.32
N ASP A 244 20.87 -17.79 21.54
CA ASP A 244 20.99 -16.79 22.63
C ASP A 244 20.10 -15.59 22.31
N CYS A 245 18.88 -15.60 22.84
CA CYS A 245 18.01 -14.43 22.94
C CYS A 245 17.04 -14.61 24.13
N ASP A 246 17.60 -14.76 25.33
CA ASP A 246 16.85 -14.67 26.59
C ASP A 246 17.08 -13.29 27.22
N GLN A 247 16.21 -12.31 26.93
CA GLN A 247 15.87 -11.27 27.89
C GLN A 247 14.37 -10.95 27.82
N PRO A 248 13.62 -11.06 28.93
CA PRO A 248 12.18 -10.88 28.93
C PRO A 248 11.82 -9.39 28.96
N LEU A 249 11.01 -8.98 27.99
CA LEU A 249 10.37 -7.66 27.95
C LEU A 249 8.99 -7.80 28.61
N GLU A 250 8.67 -6.91 29.53
CA GLU A 250 7.30 -6.80 30.05
C GLU A 250 6.36 -6.34 28.91
N PRO A 251 5.39 -7.18 28.50
CA PRO A 251 4.51 -6.86 27.38
C PRO A 251 3.36 -5.97 27.86
N GLU A 252 2.98 -4.96 27.06
CA GLU A 252 1.55 -4.63 26.94
C GLU A 252 0.83 -5.96 26.71
N VAL A 253 -0.09 -6.32 27.60
CA VAL A 253 -0.65 -7.68 27.70
C VAL A 253 -1.31 -8.07 26.37
N MET A 254 -0.52 -8.61 25.45
CA MET A 254 -1.00 -9.22 24.23
C MET A 254 -1.90 -10.36 24.68
N ASP A 255 -3.17 -10.27 24.30
CA ASP A 255 -4.12 -11.33 24.55
C ASP A 255 -3.52 -12.67 24.10
N GLU A 256 -3.60 -13.67 24.96
CA GLU A 256 -2.97 -14.99 24.77
C GLU A 256 -3.36 -15.59 23.41
N PHE A 257 -4.59 -15.31 22.97
CA PHE A 257 -5.09 -15.67 21.66
C PHE A 257 -4.26 -15.11 20.50
N GLN A 258 -3.90 -13.81 20.53
CA GLN A 258 -3.10 -13.19 19.47
C GLN A 258 -1.70 -13.79 19.40
N THR A 259 -1.11 -14.05 20.58
CA THR A 259 0.20 -14.71 20.68
C THR A 259 0.15 -16.11 20.06
N GLN A 260 -0.91 -16.88 20.33
CA GLN A 260 -1.12 -18.20 19.72
C GLN A 260 -1.34 -18.11 18.21
N LEU A 261 -2.12 -17.14 17.71
CA LEU A 261 -2.32 -16.94 16.27
C LEU A 261 -1.04 -16.56 15.53
N ILE A 262 -0.18 -15.71 16.11
CA ILE A 262 1.12 -15.36 15.52
C ILE A 262 1.99 -16.62 15.41
N SER A 263 2.04 -17.43 16.46
CA SER A 263 2.76 -18.71 16.45
C SER A 263 2.21 -19.67 15.39
N ALA A 264 0.89 -19.78 15.26
CA ALA A 264 0.25 -20.59 14.24
C ALA A 264 0.58 -20.10 12.81
N ARG A 265 0.56 -18.79 12.56
CA ARG A 265 0.93 -18.20 11.26
C ARG A 265 2.39 -18.46 10.91
N ALA A 266 3.29 -18.36 11.89
CA ALA A 266 4.71 -18.66 11.70
C ALA A 266 4.93 -20.12 11.27
N ASN A 267 4.23 -21.07 11.90
CA ASN A 267 4.27 -22.48 11.50
C ASN A 267 3.66 -22.70 10.11
N PHE A 268 2.55 -22.03 9.80
CA PHE A 268 1.91 -22.09 8.48
C PHE A 268 2.86 -21.61 7.37
N GLY A 269 3.56 -20.50 7.58
CA GLY A 269 4.55 -19.96 6.65
C GLY A 269 5.76 -20.88 6.43
N ARG A 270 6.10 -21.71 7.43
CA ARG A 270 7.15 -22.75 7.30
C ARG A 270 6.69 -24.02 6.58
N GLY A 271 5.41 -24.11 6.23
CA GLY A 271 4.81 -25.32 5.66
C GLY A 271 4.44 -26.39 6.68
N ASP A 272 4.60 -26.12 7.99
CA ASP A 272 4.20 -27.02 9.06
C ASP A 272 2.71 -26.84 9.38
N TYR A 273 1.88 -27.31 8.46
CA TYR A 273 0.43 -27.14 8.53
C TYR A 273 -0.22 -27.90 9.70
N GLU A 274 0.40 -28.98 10.17
CA GLU A 274 -0.13 -29.76 11.30
C GLU A 274 0.04 -29.02 12.62
N ASN A 275 1.23 -28.46 12.87
CA ASN A 275 1.46 -27.66 14.08
C ASN A 275 0.70 -26.33 14.02
N ALA A 276 0.66 -25.68 12.85
CA ALA A 276 -0.16 -24.48 12.65
C ALA A 276 -1.64 -24.74 12.95
N PHE A 277 -2.19 -25.84 12.45
CA PHE A 277 -3.57 -26.25 12.72
C PHE A 277 -3.81 -26.46 14.21
N LYS A 278 -2.93 -27.19 14.90
CA LYS A 278 -3.08 -27.51 16.32
C LYS A 278 -3.13 -26.25 17.18
N ILE A 279 -2.19 -25.32 16.96
CA ILE A 279 -2.11 -24.07 17.73
C ILE A 279 -3.31 -23.18 17.44
N ALA A 280 -3.68 -23.01 16.16
CA ALA A 280 -4.85 -22.20 15.79
C ALA A 280 -6.16 -22.79 16.34
N ALA A 281 -6.27 -24.12 16.38
CA ALA A 281 -7.46 -24.82 16.88
C ALA A 281 -7.63 -24.58 18.37
N GLU A 282 -6.55 -24.71 19.13
CA GLU A 282 -6.53 -24.45 20.56
C GLU A 282 -6.89 -22.99 20.87
N ALA A 283 -6.32 -22.04 20.12
CA ALA A 283 -6.63 -20.62 20.27
C ALA A 283 -8.11 -20.31 20.04
N VAL A 284 -8.66 -20.79 18.92
CA VAL A 284 -10.07 -20.60 18.57
C VAL A 284 -10.97 -21.30 19.57
N GLU A 285 -10.67 -22.53 19.99
CA GLU A 285 -11.49 -23.24 20.97
C GLU A 285 -11.50 -22.51 22.33
N ASN A 286 -10.34 -22.04 22.79
CA ASN A 286 -10.24 -21.29 24.04
C ASN A 286 -11.05 -20.00 23.97
N ARG A 287 -10.95 -19.26 22.86
CA ARG A 287 -11.69 -18.01 22.70
C ARG A 287 -13.20 -18.22 22.52
N GLN A 288 -13.59 -19.30 21.86
CA GLN A 288 -14.99 -19.72 21.76
C GLN A 288 -15.58 -20.08 23.14
N ARG A 289 -14.81 -20.72 24.03
CA ARG A 289 -15.24 -21.00 25.40
C ARG A 289 -15.47 -19.74 26.24
N LEU A 290 -14.80 -18.64 25.88
CA LEU A 290 -14.97 -17.35 26.52
C LEU A 290 -16.12 -16.52 25.90
N ASP A 291 -16.82 -17.05 24.89
CA ASP A 291 -17.92 -16.36 24.18
C ASP A 291 -17.49 -15.04 23.52
N ILE A 292 -16.22 -14.95 23.10
CA ILE A 292 -15.64 -13.76 22.45
C ILE A 292 -15.64 -13.96 20.93
N PHE A 293 -16.52 -13.25 20.24
CA PHE A 293 -16.63 -13.25 18.78
C PHE A 293 -16.34 -11.87 18.20
N ASP A 294 -15.05 -11.60 17.96
CA ASP A 294 -14.59 -10.36 17.34
C ASP A 294 -13.87 -10.64 16.01
N ASP A 295 -13.41 -9.58 15.34
CA ASP A 295 -12.67 -9.69 14.08
C ASP A 295 -11.41 -10.57 14.20
N SER A 296 -10.80 -10.63 15.38
CA SER A 296 -9.64 -11.49 15.60
C SER A 296 -10.01 -12.97 15.62
N MET A 297 -11.18 -13.32 16.15
CA MET A 297 -11.72 -14.67 16.09
C MET A 297 -11.93 -15.12 14.64
N SER A 298 -12.49 -14.25 13.80
CA SER A 298 -12.65 -14.54 12.37
C SER A 298 -11.30 -14.85 11.69
N SER A 299 -10.25 -14.09 12.04
CA SER A 299 -8.90 -14.30 11.52
C SER A 299 -8.30 -15.63 11.96
N GLY A 300 -8.59 -16.07 13.20
CA GLY A 300 -8.19 -17.38 13.70
C GLY A 300 -8.89 -18.53 12.97
N MET A 301 -10.18 -18.39 12.71
CA MET A 301 -10.97 -19.38 11.96
C MET A 301 -10.53 -19.49 10.48
N GLU A 302 -10.18 -18.37 9.83
CA GLU A 302 -9.61 -18.39 8.48
C GLU A 302 -8.28 -19.13 8.44
N LEU A 303 -7.41 -18.89 9.42
CA LEU A 303 -6.13 -19.59 9.52
C LEU A 303 -6.33 -21.10 9.68
N LEU A 304 -7.29 -21.52 10.52
CA LEU A 304 -7.68 -22.92 10.66
C LEU A 304 -8.15 -23.53 9.34
N ALA A 305 -9.02 -22.80 8.63
CA ALA A 305 -9.54 -23.23 7.34
C ALA A 305 -8.41 -23.41 6.31
N HIS A 306 -7.47 -22.47 6.24
CA HIS A 306 -6.29 -22.56 5.39
C HIS A 306 -5.40 -23.76 5.75
N CYS A 307 -5.16 -24.02 7.03
CA CYS A 307 -4.39 -25.20 7.44
C CYS A 307 -5.08 -26.49 6.98
N LEU A 308 -6.39 -26.61 7.18
CA LEU A 308 -7.16 -27.78 6.74
C LEU A 308 -7.15 -27.96 5.22
N ASP A 309 -7.24 -26.87 4.46
CA ASP A 309 -7.16 -26.89 3.01
C ASP A 309 -5.80 -27.43 2.53
N LYS A 310 -4.70 -26.96 3.14
CA LYS A 310 -3.34 -27.44 2.86
C LYS A 310 -3.10 -28.88 3.28
N LEU A 311 -3.81 -29.37 4.29
CA LEU A 311 -3.81 -30.78 4.70
C LEU A 311 -4.76 -31.65 3.85
N GLY A 312 -5.37 -31.13 2.78
CA GLY A 312 -6.29 -31.86 1.89
C GLY A 312 -7.69 -32.11 2.46
N LYS A 313 -8.03 -31.47 3.58
CA LYS A 313 -9.33 -31.61 4.28
C LYS A 313 -10.33 -30.53 3.84
N HIS A 314 -10.53 -30.37 2.53
CA HIS A 314 -11.31 -29.28 1.92
C HIS A 314 -12.73 -29.12 2.48
N ASN A 315 -13.43 -30.25 2.73
CA ASN A 315 -14.79 -30.22 3.29
C ASN A 315 -14.85 -29.64 4.71
N GLN A 316 -13.79 -29.83 5.50
CA GLN A 316 -13.68 -29.24 6.84
C GLN A 316 -13.27 -27.76 6.74
N ALA A 317 -12.33 -27.43 5.85
CA ALA A 317 -11.92 -26.06 5.59
C ALA A 317 -13.11 -25.17 5.21
N LYS A 318 -14.00 -25.65 4.31
CA LYS A 318 -15.20 -24.92 3.89
C LYS A 318 -16.14 -24.55 5.04
N LYS A 319 -16.23 -25.39 6.08
CA LYS A 319 -17.05 -25.09 7.27
C LYS A 319 -16.46 -23.94 8.07
N TRP A 320 -15.14 -23.94 8.27
CA TRP A 320 -14.44 -22.89 8.99
C TRP A 320 -14.42 -21.55 8.23
N PHE A 321 -14.27 -21.57 6.90
CA PHE A 321 -14.41 -20.34 6.11
C PHE A 321 -15.80 -19.71 6.23
N ARG A 322 -16.86 -20.53 6.23
CA ARG A 322 -18.22 -20.03 6.44
C ARG A 322 -18.40 -19.42 7.82
N ALA A 323 -17.92 -20.10 8.87
CA ALA A 323 -17.98 -19.56 10.23
C ALA A 323 -17.21 -18.25 10.38
N ALA A 324 -16.06 -18.10 9.71
CA ALA A 324 -15.30 -16.85 9.73
C ALA A 324 -16.03 -15.70 9.02
N ILE A 325 -16.67 -15.98 7.89
CA ILE A 325 -17.49 -15.00 7.16
C ILE A 325 -18.69 -14.58 8.01
N GLU A 326 -19.37 -15.53 8.65
CA GLU A 326 -20.47 -15.24 9.57
C GLU A 326 -20.01 -14.24 10.64
N ILE A 327 -18.87 -14.46 11.31
CA ILE A 327 -18.29 -13.52 12.32
C ILE A 327 -18.04 -12.12 11.75
N LYS A 328 -17.59 -12.01 10.51
CA LYS A 328 -17.33 -10.71 9.87
C LYS A 328 -18.61 -10.00 9.44
N GLU A 329 -19.62 -10.74 9.00
CA GLU A 329 -20.86 -10.20 8.47
C GLU A 329 -21.89 -9.90 9.56
N ASP A 330 -21.88 -10.64 10.66
CA ASP A 330 -22.94 -10.64 11.63
C ASP A 330 -22.44 -10.11 12.99
N LYS A 331 -22.91 -8.93 13.38
CA LYS A 331 -22.52 -8.27 14.65
C LYS A 331 -23.14 -8.95 15.89
N ASN A 332 -23.69 -10.16 15.80
CA ASN A 332 -24.55 -10.75 16.84
C ASN A 332 -24.56 -12.30 16.95
N ILE A 333 -23.39 -12.96 17.03
CA ILE A 333 -23.25 -14.44 16.84
C ILE A 333 -23.10 -15.26 18.12
N ALA A 334 -23.91 -15.00 19.14
CA ALA A 334 -23.88 -15.83 20.34
C ALA A 334 -24.44 -17.26 20.15
N SER A 335 -25.05 -17.62 19.00
CA SER A 335 -25.93 -18.81 18.94
C SER A 335 -25.55 -19.94 17.96
N HIS A 336 -24.55 -19.81 17.07
CA HIS A 336 -24.43 -20.75 15.92
C HIS A 336 -23.11 -21.56 15.80
N VAL A 337 -22.06 -21.27 16.57
CA VAL A 337 -20.73 -21.92 16.39
C VAL A 337 -20.62 -23.32 17.06
N GLN A 338 -21.69 -23.86 17.65
CA GLN A 338 -21.65 -25.15 18.38
C GLN A 338 -21.54 -26.43 17.50
N GLN A 339 -21.34 -26.34 16.18
CA GLN A 339 -21.36 -27.52 15.29
C GLN A 339 -20.02 -27.88 14.59
N ALA A 340 -18.88 -27.74 15.28
CA ALA A 340 -17.63 -28.39 14.88
C ALA A 340 -17.43 -29.71 15.68
N PRO A 341 -17.07 -30.84 15.05
CA PRO A 341 -17.01 -32.13 15.73
C PRO A 341 -15.81 -32.22 16.70
N PRO A 342 -15.98 -32.83 17.89
CA PRO A 342 -14.90 -32.99 18.85
C PRO A 342 -13.84 -33.96 18.32
N GLN A 343 -12.58 -33.53 18.22
CA GLN A 343 -11.44 -34.41 17.99
C GLN A 343 -10.46 -34.37 19.18
N ASN A 344 -10.75 -35.17 20.21
CA ASN A 344 -9.79 -36.02 20.94
C ASN A 344 -10.41 -36.56 22.24
N LYS A 345 -11.10 -37.71 22.17
CA LYS A 345 -11.27 -38.56 23.36
C LYS A 345 -10.15 -39.60 23.37
N LYS A 346 -9.19 -39.41 24.26
CA LYS A 346 -8.24 -40.44 24.69
C LYS A 346 -8.98 -41.77 24.88
N GLN A 347 -8.65 -42.78 24.08
CA GLN A 347 -9.04 -44.16 24.35
C GLN A 347 -8.45 -44.57 25.70
N LYS A 348 -9.26 -44.51 26.76
CA LYS A 348 -8.95 -45.16 28.03
C LYS A 348 -9.35 -46.63 27.92
N ASN A 349 -8.34 -47.49 28.03
CA ASN A 349 -8.37 -48.94 28.13
C ASN A 349 -9.62 -49.51 28.84
N GLY A 350 -10.40 -50.29 28.09
CA GLY A 350 -11.46 -51.13 28.63
C GLY A 350 -10.89 -52.41 29.25
N LYS A 351 -10.71 -52.42 30.57
CA LYS A 351 -10.72 -53.66 31.36
C LYS A 351 -12.16 -53.92 31.82
N LYS A 352 -12.86 -54.87 31.20
CA LYS A 352 -13.92 -55.64 31.89
C LYS A 352 -13.91 -57.08 31.41
N ASN A 353 -13.37 -57.94 32.27
CA ASN A 353 -13.41 -59.39 32.16
C ASN A 353 -14.85 -59.89 32.11
N ARG A 354 -15.07 -60.79 31.15
CA ARG A 354 -16.29 -61.51 30.82
C ARG A 354 -16.60 -62.50 31.94
N LYS A 355 -17.75 -62.35 32.60
CA LYS A 355 -18.31 -63.39 33.47
C LYS A 355 -18.70 -64.59 32.61
N GLN A 356 -18.16 -65.75 32.98
CA GLN A 356 -18.59 -67.06 32.50
C GLN A 356 -20.08 -67.23 32.83
N ASN A 357 -20.88 -67.68 31.85
CA ASN A 357 -22.20 -68.23 32.11
C ASN A 357 -22.30 -69.55 31.36
N THR A 358 -22.06 -70.62 32.11
CA THR A 358 -22.30 -72.00 31.74
C THR A 358 -23.82 -72.24 31.80
N LYS A 359 -24.42 -72.61 30.66
CA LYS A 359 -25.71 -73.31 30.66
C LYS A 359 -25.53 -74.71 30.07
N ARG A 360 -25.85 -75.66 30.94
CA ARG A 360 -25.94 -77.10 30.74
C ARG A 360 -27.05 -77.48 29.74
N PHE A 361 -26.73 -78.46 28.91
CA PHE A 361 -27.50 -79.67 28.53
C PHE A 361 -29.03 -79.75 28.71
N LYS A 362 -29.66 -80.28 27.65
CA LYS A 362 -30.68 -81.37 27.53
C LYS A 362 -31.64 -81.01 26.38
N ILE A 363 -31.97 -81.84 25.39
CA ILE A 363 -31.69 -83.22 24.96
C ILE A 363 -31.59 -83.17 23.43
#